data_AF-A0A8E2JU26-F1
#
_entry.id   AF-A0A8E2JU26-F1
#
_cell.length_a   1.000
_cell.length_b   1.000
_cell.length_c   1.000
_cell.angle_alpha   90.00
_cell.angle_beta   90.00
_cell.angle_gamma   90.00
#
_symmetry.space_group_name_H-M   'P 1'
#
loop_
_entity.id
_entity.type
_entity.pdbx_description
1 polymer ?
#
loop_
_entity_poly.entity_id
_entity_poly.type
_entity_poly.pdbx_seq_one_letter_code
_entity_poly.pdbx_strand_id
1 'polypeptide(L)' 'DRWETYRETLRTLYVVENKTLKKVSDTMKSSYNFEAPLWEFETKLRRWGFTKNLKKEEWPVIASHLSKRKREGK' A
#
# COMPACT_ATOMS: atom_id res chain seq x y z
N ASP A 1 -2.56 -13.91 -6.57
CA ASP A 1 -2.46 -12.85 -7.61
C ASP A 1 -1.33 -11.85 -7.25
N ARG A 2 -0.62 -11.22 -8.21
CA ARG A 2 0.49 -10.27 -7.86
C ARG A 2 -0.01 -9.11 -6.99
N TRP A 3 -1.27 -8.70 -7.17
CA TRP A 3 -1.88 -7.63 -6.39
C TRP A 3 -2.24 -8.03 -4.96
N GLU A 4 -2.51 -9.32 -4.70
CA GLU A 4 -2.86 -9.79 -3.35
C GLU A 4 -1.67 -9.71 -2.40
N THR A 5 -0.47 -10.04 -2.87
CA THR A 5 0.78 -9.87 -2.11
C THR A 5 1.01 -8.41 -1.70
N TYR A 6 0.55 -7.47 -2.53
CA TYR A 6 0.68 -6.03 -2.30
C TYR A 6 -0.58 -5.40 -1.69
N ARG A 7 -1.65 -6.16 -1.48
CA ARG A 7 -2.94 -5.64 -1.02
C ARG A 7 -2.80 -4.96 0.34
N GLU A 8 -2.09 -5.61 1.26
CA GLU A 8 -1.85 -5.06 2.59
C GLU A 8 -0.96 -3.82 2.54
N THR A 9 0.09 -3.85 1.72
CA THR A 9 0.96 -2.68 1.50
C THR A 9 0.17 -1.50 0.92
N LEU A 10 -0.71 -1.73 -0.06
CA LEU A 10 -1.56 -0.70 -0.66
C LEU A 10 -2.56 -0.14 0.35
N ARG A 11 -3.17 -1.02 1.15
CA ARG A 11 -4.01 -0.61 2.27
C ARG A 11 -3.23 0.29 3.21
N THR A 12 -2.00 -0.08 3.58
CA THR A 12 -1.16 0.75 4.44
C THR A 12 -0.89 2.10 3.80
N LEU A 13 -0.29 2.13 2.62
CA LEU A 13 0.05 3.39 1.95
C LEU A 13 -1.17 4.32 1.79
N TYR A 14 -2.31 3.77 1.38
CA TYR A 14 -3.51 4.55 1.07
C TYR A 14 -4.34 4.95 2.30
N VAL A 15 -4.54 4.04 3.26
CA VAL A 15 -5.40 4.26 4.45
C VAL A 15 -4.60 4.87 5.60
N VAL A 16 -3.40 4.36 5.85
CA VAL A 16 -2.58 4.67 7.04
C VAL A 16 -1.79 5.94 6.85
N GLU A 17 -1.01 5.97 5.77
CA GLU A 17 -0.19 7.12 5.44
C GLU A 17 -1.01 8.19 4.70
N ASN A 18 -2.30 7.92 4.43
CA ASN A 18 -3.22 8.79 3.69
C ASN A 18 -2.60 9.29 2.37
N LYS A 19 -1.78 8.45 1.73
CA LYS A 19 -1.07 8.82 0.50
C LYS A 19 -2.05 8.87 -0.67
N THR A 20 -1.83 9.83 -1.55
CA THR A 20 -2.53 9.90 -2.83
C THR A 20 -2.09 8.73 -3.72
N LEU A 21 -2.95 8.32 -4.67
CA LEU A 21 -2.65 7.22 -5.62
C LEU A 21 -1.31 7.40 -6.32
N LYS A 22 -0.95 8.65 -6.66
CA LYS A 22 0.35 8.99 -7.25
C LYS A 22 1.52 8.59 -6.37
N LYS A 23 1.43 8.90 -5.07
CA LYS A 23 2.49 8.58 -4.09
C LYS A 23 2.52 7.08 -3.75
N VAL A 24 1.36 6.42 -3.76
CA VAL A 24 1.25 4.96 -3.63
C VAL A 24 1.96 4.28 -4.80
N SER A 25 1.68 4.69 -6.04
CA SER A 25 2.31 4.17 -7.25
C SER A 25 3.82 4.42 -7.27
N ASP A 26 4.26 5.61 -6.87
CA ASP A 26 5.67 5.96 -6.79
C ASP A 26 6.41 5.10 -5.74
N THR A 27 5.79 4.90 -4.57
CA THR A 27 6.32 3.99 -3.54
C THR A 27 6.38 2.55 -4.04
N MET A 28 5.35 2.09 -4.76
CA MET A 28 5.31 0.75 -5.35
C MET A 28 6.39 0.54 -6.41
N LYS A 29 6.61 1.55 -7.25
CA LYS A 29 7.67 1.53 -8.24
C LYS A 29 9.06 1.54 -7.59
N SER A 30 9.28 2.40 -6.60
CA SER A 30 10.60 2.53 -5.96
C SER A 30 10.95 1.38 -5.03
N SER A 31 9.99 0.90 -4.21
CA SER A 31 10.26 -0.11 -3.17
C SER A 31 10.01 -1.56 -3.63
N TYR A 32 9.11 -1.75 -4.60
CA TYR A 32 8.68 -3.09 -5.04
C TYR A 32 8.91 -3.32 -6.53
N ASN A 33 9.51 -2.36 -7.24
CA ASN A 33 9.67 -2.37 -8.70
C ASN A 33 8.36 -2.69 -9.44
N PHE A 34 7.23 -2.32 -8.82
CA PHE A 34 5.89 -2.63 -9.29
C PHE A 34 5.32 -1.40 -9.98
N GLU A 35 5.39 -1.43 -11.31
CA GLU A 35 4.85 -0.36 -12.16
C GLU A 35 3.45 -0.75 -12.63
N ALA A 36 2.47 0.08 -12.27
CA ALA A 36 1.10 -0.04 -12.74
C ALA A 36 0.47 1.34 -12.92
N PRO A 37 -0.54 1.48 -13.79
CA PRO A 37 -1.27 2.72 -13.96
C PRO A 37 -2.01 3.15 -12.68
N LEU A 38 -2.17 4.46 -12.47
CA LEU A 38 -2.92 5.01 -11.32
C LEU A 38 -4.36 4.49 -11.26
N TRP A 39 -5.01 4.35 -12.41
CA TRP A 39 -6.39 3.87 -12.52
C TRP A 39 -6.53 2.39 -12.12
N GLU A 40 -5.47 1.58 -12.31
CA GLU A 40 -5.44 0.20 -11.83
C GLU A 40 -5.36 0.16 -10.31
N PHE A 41 -4.50 0.98 -9.69
CA PHE A 41 -4.46 1.10 -8.23
C PHE A 41 -5.82 1.55 -7.67
N GLU A 42 -6.45 2.55 -8.27
CA GLU A 42 -7.79 3.01 -7.87
C GLU A 42 -8.83 1.90 -7.94
N THR A 43 -8.87 1.18 -9.07
CA THR A 43 -9.80 0.08 -9.29
C THR A 43 -9.60 -1.02 -8.26
N LYS A 44 -8.34 -1.37 -7.96
CA LYS A 44 -8.01 -2.40 -6.95
C LYS A 44 -8.38 -1.96 -5.54
N LEU A 45 -8.03 -0.74 -5.15
CA LEU A 45 -8.39 -0.16 -3.84
C LEU A 45 -9.90 -0.10 -3.65
N ARG A 46 -10.64 0.32 -4.69
CA ARG A 46 -12.10 0.35 -4.70
C ARG A 46 -12.70 -1.05 -4.65
N ARG A 47 -12.16 -2.00 -5.41
CA ARG A 47 -12.58 -3.42 -5.38
C ARG A 47 -12.37 -4.06 -4.01
N TRP A 48 -11.33 -3.65 -3.29
CA TRP A 48 -11.08 -4.10 -1.91
C TRP A 48 -11.86 -3.33 -0.85
N GLY A 49 -12.59 -2.28 -1.23
CA GLY A 49 -13.37 -1.47 -0.28
C GLY A 49 -12.51 -0.66 0.70
N PHE A 50 -11.27 -0.33 0.34
CA PHE A 50 -10.40 0.44 1.22
C PHE A 50 -10.83 1.90 1.29
N THR A 51 -11.29 2.32 2.47
CA THR A 51 -11.64 3.70 2.78
C THR A 51 -10.64 4.29 3.77
N LYS A 52 -10.44 5.61 3.70
CA LYS A 52 -9.51 6.34 4.57
C LYS A 52 -9.91 6.35 6.05
N ASN A 53 -11.10 5.85 6.39
CA ASN A 53 -11.68 5.84 7.75
C ASN A 53 -11.59 4.48 8.48
N LEU A 54 -10.77 3.55 8.00
CA LEU A 54 -10.54 2.29 8.72
C LEU A 54 -9.75 2.55 10.01
N LYS A 55 -10.42 2.36 11.15
CA LYS A 55 -9.91 2.61 12.50
C LYS A 55 -8.55 1.96 12.73
N LYS A 56 -7.68 2.70 13.42
CA LYS A 56 -6.31 2.33 13.83
C LYS A 56 -6.21 1.07 14.72
N GLU A 57 -7.33 0.46 15.10
CA GLU A 57 -7.38 -0.63 16.08
C GLU A 57 -7.15 -2.02 15.48
N GLU A 58 -7.39 -2.22 14.18
CA GLU A 58 -7.12 -3.46 13.41
C GLU A 58 -5.65 -3.62 12.93
N TRP A 59 -4.66 -3.26 13.75
CA TRP A 59 -3.32 -2.87 13.26
C TRP A 59 -2.05 -3.60 13.73
N PRO A 60 -2.05 -4.56 14.67
CA PRO A 60 -0.76 -5.05 15.18
C PRO A 60 0.05 -5.88 14.17
N VAL A 61 -0.57 -6.45 13.13
CA VAL A 61 0.10 -7.42 12.24
C VAL A 61 0.81 -6.78 11.04
N ILE A 62 0.26 -5.69 10.47
CA ILE A 62 0.70 -5.19 9.15
C ILE A 62 1.93 -4.27 9.24
N ALA A 63 2.03 -3.45 10.29
CA ALA A 63 3.15 -2.51 10.46
C ALA A 63 4.51 -3.22 10.63
N SER A 64 4.50 -4.43 11.19
CA SER A 64 5.70 -5.26 11.39
C SER A 64 6.32 -5.76 10.09
N HIS A 65 5.53 -5.87 9.01
CA HIS A 65 6.01 -6.37 7.73
C HIS A 65 6.63 -5.27 6.85
N LEU A 66 6.13 -4.04 6.98
CA LEU A 66 6.59 -2.89 6.21
C LEU A 66 7.85 -2.25 6.81
N SER A 67 7.96 -2.22 8.15
CA SER A 67 9.09 -1.60 8.86
C SER A 67 10.42 -2.34 8.65
N LYS A 68 10.38 -3.67 8.45
CA LYS A 68 11.57 -4.48 8.23
C LYS A 68 12.30 -4.20 6.91
N ARG A 69 11.67 -3.53 5.94
CA ARG A 69 12.25 -3.31 4.60
C ARG A 69 12.89 -1.93 4.38
N LYS A 70 12.82 -1.02 5.36
CA LYS A 70 13.42 0.33 5.26
C LYS A 70 14.89 0.41 5.71
N ARG A 71 15.60 -0.71 5.85
CA ARG A 71 16.97 -0.76 6.40
C ARG A 71 18.04 -1.34 5.46
N GLU A 72 17.75 -1.53 4.17
CA GLU A 72 18.78 -1.87 3.19
C GLU A 72 18.67 -0.96 1.98
N GLY A 73 19.42 0.13 2.03
CA GLY A 73 19.51 1.16 1.02
C GLY A 73 20.47 2.23 1.52
N LYS A 74 21.68 1.79 1.90
CA LYS A 74 22.85 2.64 2.08
C LYS A 74 23.48 2.84 0.70
#